data_AF-A0A965RCY0-F1
#
_entry.id   AF-A0A965RCY0-F1
#
_cell.length_a   1.000
_cell.length_b   1.000
_cell.length_c   1.000
_cell.angle_alpha   90.00
_cell.angle_beta   90.00
_cell.angle_gamma   90.00
#
_symmetry.space_group_name_H-M   'P 1'
#
loop_
_entity.id
_entity.type
_entity.pdbx_description
1 polymer ?
#
loop_
_entity_poly.entity_id
_entity_poly.type
_entity_poly.pdbx_seq_one_letter_code
_entity_poly.pdbx_strand_id
1 'polypeptide(L)'
;CSIVATAFSVPRAPESRWAAWREPWVVTAAAVSIVMVGLIFHVLLRAQYQPTGIAAITNLIHHYIVPIVFAIFWWRAVPRGSLVWGDVWRVFAYPAAYLVYVLMRGEIGNVYPYFFIDVRNLGYAQVFVNVSAISALFIGAGFAFVAAKR
;
A
#
# COMPACT_ATOMS: atom_id res chain seq x y z
N CYS A 1 -5.53 -3.58 11.93
CA CYS A 1 -5.59 -4.73 12.86
C CYS A 1 -6.69 -5.75 12.55
N SER A 2 -7.76 -5.42 11.82
CA SER A 2 -8.85 -6.37 11.52
C SER A 2 -8.45 -7.51 10.58
N ILE A 3 -7.58 -7.28 9.57
CA ILE A 3 -7.08 -8.35 8.67
C ILE A 3 -6.22 -9.37 9.44
N VAL A 4 -5.27 -8.89 10.25
CA VAL A 4 -4.40 -9.75 11.07
C VAL A 4 -5.22 -10.51 12.13
N ALA A 5 -6.13 -9.82 12.81
CA ALA A 5 -6.98 -10.43 13.83
C ALA A 5 -7.91 -11.50 13.23
N THR A 6 -8.54 -11.24 12.08
CA THR A 6 -9.42 -12.23 11.43
C THR A 6 -8.65 -13.43 10.86
N ALA A 7 -7.38 -13.24 10.49
CA ALA A 7 -6.53 -14.34 10.03
C ALA A 7 -6.23 -15.37 11.14
N PHE A 8 -6.04 -14.92 12.39
CA PHE A 8 -5.63 -15.76 13.51
C PHE A 8 -6.73 -16.11 14.52
N SER A 9 -7.76 -15.27 14.69
CA SER A 9 -8.68 -15.37 15.83
C SER A 9 -10.07 -15.92 15.49
N VAL A 10 -10.46 -15.96 14.22
CA VAL A 10 -11.80 -16.40 13.81
C VAL A 10 -11.73 -17.81 13.20
N PRO A 11 -12.46 -18.80 13.75
CA PRO A 11 -12.56 -20.13 13.17
C PRO A 11 -12.94 -20.05 11.69
N ARG A 12 -12.42 -20.97 10.86
CA ARG A 12 -12.81 -21.07 9.44
C ARG A 12 -14.26 -21.57 9.32
N ALA A 13 -15.21 -20.69 9.62
CA ALA A 13 -16.62 -20.91 9.36
C ALA A 13 -16.99 -20.27 8.00
N PRO A 14 -17.61 -21.01 7.07
CA PRO A 14 -17.95 -20.52 5.73
C PRO A 14 -18.84 -19.26 5.72
N GLU A 15 -19.64 -19.06 6.77
CA GLU A 15 -20.68 -18.02 6.83
C GLU A 15 -20.24 -16.74 7.57
N SER A 16 -18.96 -16.63 7.90
CA SER A 16 -18.42 -15.48 8.61
C SER A 16 -18.39 -14.24 7.70
N ARG A 17 -19.03 -13.13 8.12
CA ARG A 17 -18.93 -11.80 7.47
C ARG A 17 -17.49 -11.30 7.31
N TRP A 18 -16.54 -11.92 8.02
CA TRP A 18 -15.11 -11.60 7.98
C TRP A 18 -14.32 -12.39 6.95
N ALA A 19 -14.94 -13.36 6.25
CA ALA A 19 -14.29 -14.18 5.23
C ALA A 19 -13.65 -13.33 4.11
N ALA A 20 -14.33 -12.26 3.68
CA ALA A 20 -13.83 -11.35 2.65
C ALA A 20 -12.47 -10.70 3.00
N TRP A 21 -12.21 -10.44 4.29
CA TRP A 21 -10.95 -9.83 4.74
C TRP A 21 -9.77 -10.81 4.79
N ARG A 22 -10.05 -12.11 4.62
CA ARG A 22 -9.06 -13.19 4.59
C ARG A 22 -8.76 -13.68 3.17
N GLU A 23 -9.47 -13.16 2.18
CA GLU A 23 -9.23 -13.52 0.79
C GLU A 23 -7.76 -13.26 0.42
N PRO A 24 -7.07 -14.23 -0.22
CA PRO A 24 -5.64 -14.11 -0.55
C PRO A 24 -5.28 -12.80 -1.23
N TRP A 25 -6.12 -12.35 -2.17
CA TRP A 25 -5.90 -11.10 -2.90
C TRP A 25 -6.04 -9.86 -2.00
N VAL A 26 -6.94 -9.87 -1.00
CA VAL A 26 -7.13 -8.74 -0.05
C VAL A 26 -5.92 -8.62 0.88
N VAL A 27 -5.46 -9.74 1.44
CA VAL A 27 -4.28 -9.75 2.30
C VAL A 27 -3.04 -9.33 1.50
N THR A 28 -2.95 -9.74 0.24
CA THR A 28 -1.88 -9.32 -0.69
C THR A 28 -1.95 -7.83 -1.01
N ALA A 29 -3.15 -7.29 -1.25
CA ALA A 29 -3.34 -5.86 -1.49
C ALA A 29 -2.89 -5.01 -0.30
N ALA A 30 -3.23 -5.44 0.92
CA ALA A 30 -2.76 -4.81 2.14
C ALA A 30 -1.23 -4.91 2.26
N ALA A 31 -0.64 -6.08 1.99
CA ALA A 31 0.80 -6.27 2.11
C ALA A 31 1.60 -5.40 1.14
N VAL A 32 1.21 -5.38 -0.14
CA VAL A 32 1.82 -4.53 -1.16
C VAL A 32 1.69 -3.06 -0.75
N SER A 33 0.50 -2.61 -0.33
CA SER A 33 0.28 -1.23 0.08
C SER A 33 1.14 -0.81 1.28
N ILE A 34 1.22 -1.64 2.32
CA ILE A 34 2.00 -1.36 3.52
C ILE A 34 3.51 -1.33 3.21
N VAL A 35 4.01 -2.28 2.41
CA VAL A 35 5.40 -2.29 1.97
C VAL A 35 5.73 -1.07 1.14
N MET A 36 4.83 -0.69 0.23
CA MET A 36 4.97 0.49 -0.60
C MET A 36 4.98 1.79 0.21
N VAL A 37 4.19 1.90 1.28
CA VAL A 37 4.24 3.04 2.21
C VAL A 37 5.64 3.17 2.84
N GLY A 38 6.21 2.07 3.35
CA GLY A 38 7.57 2.08 3.91
C GLY A 38 8.63 2.48 2.88
N LEU A 39 8.54 1.91 1.67
CA LEU A 39 9.47 2.19 0.58
C LEU A 39 9.40 3.66 0.12
N ILE A 40 8.21 4.15 -0.20
CA ILE A 40 7.99 5.53 -0.64
C ILE A 40 8.40 6.51 0.46
N PHE A 41 8.10 6.20 1.72
CA PHE A 41 8.55 7.02 2.83
C PHE A 41 10.07 7.12 2.86
N HIS A 42 10.77 5.98 2.84
CA HIS A 42 12.22 5.96 2.94
C HIS A 42 12.90 6.71 1.79
N VAL A 43 12.41 6.52 0.56
CA VAL A 43 13.02 7.08 -0.65
C VAL A 43 12.67 8.55 -0.85
N LEU A 44 11.40 8.92 -0.67
CA LEU A 44 10.90 10.25 -1.06
C LEU A 44 10.61 11.18 0.12
N LEU A 45 10.17 10.66 1.27
CA LEU A 45 9.60 11.49 2.35
C LEU A 45 10.52 11.64 3.57
N ARG A 46 11.44 10.69 3.82
CA ARG A 46 12.21 10.65 5.08
C ARG A 46 13.02 11.92 5.32
N ALA A 47 13.53 12.54 4.24
CA ALA A 47 14.35 13.74 4.35
C ALA A 47 13.54 14.96 4.79
N GLN A 48 12.25 14.99 4.45
CA GLN A 48 11.34 16.12 4.69
C GLN A 48 10.59 16.01 6.02
N TYR A 49 10.49 14.79 6.57
CA TYR A 49 9.73 14.53 7.80
C TYR A 49 10.63 13.90 8.87
N GLN A 50 11.07 14.73 9.82
CA GLN A 50 11.95 14.36 10.92
C GLN A 50 11.27 14.59 12.28
N PRO A 51 10.26 13.77 12.64
CA PRO A 51 9.52 13.93 13.88
C PRO A 51 10.38 13.64 15.11
N THR A 52 10.04 14.25 16.24
CA THR A 52 10.70 14.05 17.54
C THR A 52 9.72 13.49 18.58
N GLY A 53 10.23 13.02 19.72
CA GLY A 53 9.42 12.49 20.82
C GLY A 53 8.60 11.25 20.41
N ILE A 54 7.34 11.19 20.86
CA ILE A 54 6.44 10.06 20.56
C ILE A 54 6.20 9.92 19.05
N ALA A 55 6.12 11.04 18.31
CA ALA A 55 5.92 11.00 16.87
C ALA A 55 7.09 10.30 16.13
N ALA A 56 8.32 10.39 16.65
CA ALA A 56 9.46 9.65 16.11
C ALA A 56 9.26 8.14 16.22
N ILE A 57 8.78 7.68 17.37
CA ILE A 57 8.50 6.26 17.65
C ILE A 57 7.37 5.78 16.73
N THR A 58 6.28 6.54 16.64
CA THR A 58 5.16 6.22 15.74
C THR A 58 5.64 6.15 14.29
N ASN A 59 6.47 7.10 13.85
CA ASN A 59 7.01 7.12 12.50
C ASN A 59 7.89 5.90 12.20
N LEU A 60 8.76 5.52 13.15
CA LEU A 60 9.59 4.32 13.06
C LEU A 60 8.72 3.06 12.93
N ILE A 61 7.70 2.93 13.78
CA ILE A 61 6.81 1.77 13.78
C ILE A 61 6.08 1.66 12.44
N HIS A 62 5.46 2.74 11.96
CA HIS A 62 4.63 2.69 10.76
C HIS A 62 5.40 2.53 9.46
N HIS A 63 6.59 3.14 9.34
CA HIS A 63 7.33 3.16 8.07
C HIS A 63 8.45 2.12 7.98
N TYR A 64 8.84 1.50 9.09
CA TYR A 64 9.92 0.49 9.11
C TYR A 64 9.51 -0.83 9.74
N ILE A 65 8.88 -0.83 10.91
CA ILE A 65 8.56 -2.08 11.61
C ILE A 65 7.35 -2.78 11.00
N VAL A 66 6.23 -2.06 10.86
CA VAL A 66 4.97 -2.60 10.33
C VAL A 66 5.14 -3.18 8.91
N PRO A 67 5.85 -2.53 7.97
CA PRO A 67 6.10 -3.10 6.65
C PRO A 67 6.79 -4.47 6.68
N ILE A 68 7.84 -4.62 7.49
CA ILE A 68 8.59 -5.88 7.60
C ILE A 68 7.71 -6.95 8.25
N VAL A 69 7.08 -6.63 9.38
CA VAL A 69 6.22 -7.57 10.11
C VAL A 69 5.04 -8.03 9.25
N PHE A 70 4.41 -7.11 8.51
CA PHE A 70 3.27 -7.44 7.68
C PHE A 70 3.66 -8.26 6.45
N ALA A 71 4.83 -8.01 5.85
CA ALA A 71 5.36 -8.85 4.77
C ALA A 71 5.61 -10.29 5.24
N ILE A 72 6.17 -10.47 6.44
CA ILE A 72 6.35 -11.80 7.06
C ILE A 72 4.99 -12.46 7.33
N PHE A 73 4.03 -11.70 7.88
CA PHE A 73 2.67 -12.19 8.09
C PHE A 73 2.03 -12.66 6.80
N TRP A 74 2.05 -11.84 5.75
CA TRP A 74 1.53 -12.18 4.43
C TRP A 74 2.18 -13.46 3.89
N TRP A 75 3.50 -13.59 4.02
CA TRP A 75 4.23 -14.78 3.61
C TRP A 75 3.78 -16.04 4.35
N ARG A 76 3.24 -15.93 5.57
CA ARG A 76 2.72 -17.09 6.32
C ARG A 76 1.23 -17.32 6.08
N ALA A 77 0.45 -16.26 5.93
CA ALA A 77 -1.00 -16.31 5.85
C ALA A 77 -1.52 -16.68 4.45
N VAL A 78 -0.87 -16.23 3.38
CA VAL A 78 -1.34 -16.46 2.00
C VAL A 78 -0.85 -17.83 1.49
N PRO A 79 -1.75 -18.77 1.16
CA PRO A 79 -1.37 -20.09 0.62
C PRO A 79 -0.73 -19.98 -0.76
N ARG A 80 0.16 -20.93 -1.09
CA ARG A 80 0.68 -21.04 -2.47
C ARG A 80 -0.43 -21.49 -3.43
N GLY A 81 -0.38 -21.05 -4.69
CA GLY A 81 -1.37 -21.36 -5.72
C GLY A 81 -2.70 -20.63 -5.58
N SER A 82 -2.84 -19.74 -4.60
CA SER A 82 -4.11 -19.05 -4.30
C SER A 82 -4.29 -17.71 -5.00
N LEU A 83 -3.26 -17.21 -5.68
CA LEU A 83 -3.27 -15.94 -6.41
C LEU A 83 -3.20 -16.15 -7.91
N VAL A 84 -3.88 -15.29 -8.66
CA VAL A 84 -3.80 -15.22 -10.12
C VAL A 84 -3.20 -13.89 -10.56
N TRP A 85 -2.61 -13.83 -11.76
CA TRP A 85 -2.00 -12.59 -12.26
C TRP A 85 -2.99 -11.43 -12.35
N GLY A 86 -4.27 -11.69 -12.56
CA GLY A 86 -5.32 -10.68 -12.56
C GLY A 86 -5.51 -9.97 -11.21
N ASP A 87 -5.09 -10.59 -10.10
CA ASP A 87 -5.18 -9.97 -8.77
C ASP A 87 -4.28 -8.74 -8.64
N VAL A 88 -3.24 -8.60 -9.48
CA VAL A 88 -2.39 -7.40 -9.52
C VAL A 88 -3.23 -6.13 -9.78
N TRP A 89 -4.23 -6.21 -10.64
CA TRP A 89 -5.12 -5.07 -10.92
C TRP A 89 -6.06 -4.75 -9.74
N ARG A 90 -6.48 -5.77 -8.99
CA ARG A 90 -7.27 -5.60 -7.75
C ARG A 90 -6.43 -4.94 -6.67
N VAL A 91 -5.16 -5.36 -6.54
CA VAL A 91 -4.18 -4.76 -5.64
C VAL A 91 -3.94 -3.29 -6.00
N PHE A 92 -3.78 -2.99 -7.29
CA PHE A 92 -3.50 -1.64 -7.78
C PHE A 92 -4.72 -0.70 -7.74
N ALA A 93 -5.95 -1.23 -7.75
CA ALA A 93 -7.16 -0.41 -7.72
C ALA A 93 -7.20 0.53 -6.50
N TYR A 94 -6.74 0.07 -5.33
CA TYR A 94 -6.71 0.88 -4.11
C TYR A 94 -5.79 2.11 -4.20
N PRO A 95 -4.48 1.98 -4.49
CA PRO A 95 -3.61 3.15 -4.64
C PRO A 95 -4.01 4.03 -5.83
N ALA A 96 -4.55 3.46 -6.91
CA ALA A 96 -5.07 4.26 -8.03
C ALA A 96 -6.26 5.13 -7.63
N ALA A 97 -7.22 4.59 -6.87
CA ALA A 97 -8.35 5.37 -6.36
C ALA A 97 -7.89 6.49 -5.41
N TYR A 98 -6.92 6.21 -4.54
CA TYR A 98 -6.34 7.22 -3.65
C TYR A 98 -5.63 8.33 -4.42
N LEU A 99 -4.86 7.98 -5.45
CA LEU A 99 -4.21 8.94 -6.32
C LEU A 99 -5.21 9.90 -6.99
N VAL A 100 -6.30 9.36 -7.55
CA VAL A 100 -7.38 10.17 -8.15
C VAL A 100 -7.95 11.14 -7.11
N TYR A 101 -8.27 10.64 -5.91
CA TYR A 101 -8.75 11.48 -4.81
C TYR A 101 -7.78 12.62 -4.47
N VAL A 102 -6.49 12.33 -4.35
CA VAL A 102 -5.48 13.33 -3.97
C VAL A 102 -5.29 14.39 -5.07
N LEU A 103 -5.28 13.99 -6.35
CA LEU A 103 -5.21 14.93 -7.47
C LEU A 103 -6.45 15.83 -7.53
N MET A 104 -7.65 15.27 -7.36
CA MET A 104 -8.89 16.05 -7.29
C MET A 104 -8.88 17.04 -6.14
N ARG A 105 -8.43 16.60 -4.95
CA ARG A 105 -8.28 17.46 -3.77
C ARG A 105 -7.27 18.59 -4.03
N GLY A 106 -6.18 18.29 -4.72
CA GLY A 106 -5.17 19.27 -5.12
C GLY A 106 -5.72 20.31 -6.09
N GLU A 107 -6.50 19.91 -7.09
CA GLU A 107 -7.12 20.80 -8.06
C GLU A 107 -8.20 21.71 -7.42
N ILE A 108 -9.11 21.13 -6.64
CA ILE A 108 -10.23 21.86 -6.03
C ILE A 108 -9.74 22.76 -4.88
N GLY A 109 -8.88 22.21 -4.02
CA GLY A 109 -8.50 22.84 -2.76
C GLY A 109 -7.12 23.50 -2.77
N ASN A 110 -6.33 23.35 -3.84
CA ASN A 110 -4.93 23.80 -3.91
C ASN A 110 -4.02 23.21 -2.83
N VAL A 111 -4.37 22.03 -2.30
CA VAL A 111 -3.62 21.33 -1.24
C VAL A 111 -3.16 19.97 -1.76
N TYR A 112 -1.91 19.91 -2.20
CA TYR A 112 -1.22 18.67 -2.54
C TYR A 112 -0.49 18.14 -1.30
N PRO A 113 -0.75 16.90 -0.85
CA PRO A 113 -0.12 16.35 0.34
C PRO A 113 1.35 15.94 0.10
N TYR A 114 1.77 15.79 -1.16
CA TYR A 114 3.11 15.38 -1.52
C TYR A 114 3.69 16.25 -2.62
N PHE A 115 4.94 16.69 -2.44
CA PHE A 115 5.65 17.57 -3.36
C PHE A 115 5.79 16.97 -4.78
N PHE A 116 5.92 15.64 -4.90
CA PHE A 116 6.13 14.95 -6.18
C PHE A 116 4.86 14.82 -7.05
N ILE A 117 3.69 15.22 -6.54
CA ILE A 117 2.45 15.32 -7.32
C ILE A 117 1.88 16.73 -7.33
N ASP A 118 2.63 17.71 -6.83
CA ASP A 118 2.20 19.10 -6.78
C ASP A 118 2.29 19.73 -8.16
N VAL A 119 1.13 19.83 -8.83
CA VAL A 119 1.00 20.38 -10.18
C VAL A 119 1.42 21.85 -10.23
N ARG A 120 1.27 22.61 -9.13
CA ARG A 120 1.60 24.03 -9.12
C ARG A 120 3.10 24.27 -9.23
N ASN A 121 3.87 23.38 -8.59
CA ASN A 121 5.32 23.45 -8.56
C ASN A 121 5.98 22.70 -9.72
N LEU A 122 5.37 21.62 -10.19
CA LEU A 122 5.96 20.70 -11.18
C LEU A 122 5.34 20.79 -12.59
N GLY A 123 4.12 21.30 -12.70
CA GLY A 123 3.31 21.22 -13.91
C GLY A 123 2.76 19.80 -14.20
N TYR A 124 1.73 19.72 -15.04
CA TYR A 124 1.03 18.46 -15.33
C TYR A 124 1.93 17.39 -15.97
N ALA A 125 2.87 17.80 -16.84
CA ALA A 125 3.75 16.86 -17.54
C ALA A 125 4.64 16.08 -16.55
N GLN A 126 5.30 16.78 -15.62
CA GLN A 126 6.16 16.12 -14.63
C GLN A 126 5.35 15.31 -13.62
N VAL A 127 4.18 15.81 -13.19
CA VAL A 127 3.28 15.05 -12.31
C VAL A 127 2.83 13.75 -12.99
N PHE A 128 2.49 13.78 -14.28
CA PHE A 128 2.13 12.58 -15.03
C PHE A 128 3.26 11.55 -15.06
N VAL A 129 4.51 11.97 -15.28
CA VAL A 129 5.69 11.09 -15.24
C VAL A 129 5.85 10.48 -13.85
N ASN A 130 5.79 11.29 -12.79
CA ASN A 130 5.96 10.82 -11.41
C ASN A 130 4.88 9.81 -11.01
N VAL A 131 3.62 10.13 -11.34
CA VAL A 131 2.47 9.27 -11.09
C VAL A 131 2.58 7.96 -11.85
N SER A 132 3.03 8.00 -13.11
CA SER A 132 3.23 6.80 -13.92
C SER A 132 4.33 5.91 -13.34
N ALA A 133 5.45 6.51 -12.91
CA ALA A 133 6.55 5.77 -12.27
C ALA A 133 6.12 5.10 -10.96
N ILE A 134 5.40 5.82 -10.10
CA ILE A 134 4.87 5.25 -8.84
C ILE A 134 3.85 4.15 -9.15
N SER A 135 2.98 4.35 -10.14
CA SER A 135 2.01 3.33 -10.55
C SER A 135 2.68 2.06 -11.05
N ALA A 136 3.70 2.20 -11.90
CA ALA A 136 4.50 1.08 -12.38
C ALA A 136 5.20 0.33 -11.23
N LEU A 137 5.69 1.06 -10.22
CA LEU A 137 6.30 0.47 -9.03
C LEU A 137 5.30 -0.35 -8.21
N PHE A 138 4.08 0.16 -7.99
CA PHE A 138 3.01 -0.58 -7.32
C PHE A 138 2.60 -1.83 -8.10
N ILE A 139 2.43 -1.72 -9.42
CA ILE A 139 2.08 -2.84 -10.30
C ILE A 139 3.20 -3.90 -10.27
N GLY A 140 4.47 -3.48 -10.39
CA GLY A 140 5.63 -4.36 -10.30
C GLY A 140 5.72 -5.08 -8.95
N ALA A 141 5.48 -4.37 -7.85
CA ALA A 141 5.40 -4.98 -6.51
C ALA A 141 4.24 -5.99 -6.43
N GLY A 142 3.07 -5.67 -6.99
CA GLY A 142 1.95 -6.59 -7.11
C GLY A 142 2.32 -7.87 -7.85
N PHE A 143 2.97 -7.76 -9.01
CA PHE A 143 3.49 -8.91 -9.75
C PHE A 143 4.50 -9.72 -8.94
N ALA A 144 5.44 -9.07 -8.25
CA ALA A 144 6.42 -9.77 -7.42
C ALA A 144 5.76 -10.58 -6.29
N PHE A 145 4.76 -10.00 -5.61
CA PHE A 145 4.02 -10.67 -4.55
C PHE A 145 3.19 -11.85 -5.08
N VAL A 146 2.48 -11.65 -6.20
CA VAL A 146 1.71 -12.71 -6.84
C VAL A 146 2.64 -13.84 -7.30
N ALA A 147 3.75 -13.52 -7.95
CA ALA A 147 4.75 -14.49 -8.42
C ALA A 147 5.31 -15.34 -7.27
N ALA A 148 5.57 -14.71 -6.12
CA ALA A 148 6.15 -15.38 -4.95
C ALA A 148 5.20 -16.38 -4.26
N LYS A 149 3.90 -16.35 -4.60
CA LYS A 149 2.85 -17.18 -4.00
C LYS A 149 2.01 -17.94 -5.02
N ARG A 150 2.31 -17.84 -6.30
CA ARG A 150 1.66 -18.65 -7.33
C ARG A 150 2.05 -20.11 -7.23
#